data_AF-A0AAD2VQ71-F1
#
_entry.id   AF-A0AAD2VQ71-F1
#
_cell.length_a   1.000
_cell.length_b   1.000
_cell.length_c   1.000
_cell.angle_alpha   90.00
_cell.angle_beta   90.00
_cell.angle_gamma   90.00
#
_symmetry.space_group_name_H-M   'P 1'
#
loop_
_entity.id
_entity.type
_entity.pdbx_description
1 polymer ?
#
loop_
_entity_poly.entity_id
_entity_poly.type
_entity_poly.pdbx_seq_one_letter_code
_entity_poly.pdbx_strand_id
1 'polypeptide(L)'
;MKKCARARKCNLVPYSVKNAIKGARGSKTEPANNGGCCKGQTGHHLIYSNMIKDACPNYDEAIAPTVCVEGTSWHGGSHGRIHTAMDDELSRLVKNNKLDNNTLSMDQAIEAAVRSHKKTFPYANCSSHCIREQLKGYYLPMCKNARLPAKDSRGNEIKDNQVDR
;
A
#
# COMPACT_ATOMS: atom_id res chain seq x y z
N MET A 1 20.50 -9.21 -3.39
CA MET A 1 19.66 -8.16 -4.02
C MET A 1 20.58 -7.11 -4.66
N LYS A 2 20.36 -6.72 -5.93
CA LYS A 2 21.13 -5.63 -6.58
C LYS A 2 20.79 -4.27 -5.93
N LYS A 3 21.74 -3.32 -5.90
CA LYS A 3 21.56 -2.01 -5.23
C LYS A 3 20.32 -1.23 -5.73
N CYS A 4 20.01 -1.25 -7.04
CA CYS A 4 18.77 -0.67 -7.62
C CYS A 4 17.52 -1.24 -6.95
N ALA A 5 17.39 -2.57 -6.97
CA ALA A 5 16.21 -3.27 -6.48
C ALA A 5 15.97 -3.00 -4.99
N ARG A 6 17.05 -2.88 -4.19
CA ARG A 6 16.96 -2.49 -2.79
C ARG A 6 16.43 -1.07 -2.62
N ALA A 7 17.05 -0.11 -3.29
CA ALA A 7 16.68 1.30 -3.17
C ALA A 7 15.22 1.54 -3.61
N ARG A 8 14.77 0.85 -4.66
CA ARG A 8 13.38 0.93 -5.14
C ARG A 8 12.34 0.38 -4.16
N LYS A 9 12.72 -0.38 -3.13
CA LYS A 9 11.78 -0.72 -2.05
C LYS A 9 11.44 0.47 -1.16
N CYS A 10 12.31 1.47 -1.08
CA CYS A 10 12.17 2.58 -0.14
C CYS A 10 11.56 3.85 -0.75
N ASN A 11 11.48 3.91 -2.08
CA ASN A 11 10.92 5.03 -2.83
C ASN A 11 9.62 4.59 -3.50
N LEU A 12 8.49 5.00 -2.95
CA LEU A 12 7.18 4.73 -3.51
C LEU A 12 7.01 5.56 -4.79
N VAL A 13 6.47 4.93 -5.81
CA VAL A 13 6.27 5.54 -7.13
C VAL A 13 4.80 5.48 -7.52
N PRO A 14 4.27 6.43 -8.31
CA PRO A 14 2.91 6.31 -8.80
C PRO A 14 2.73 5.02 -9.59
N TYR A 15 1.55 4.41 -9.54
CA TYR A 15 1.28 3.17 -10.28
C TYR A 15 1.38 3.37 -11.80
N SER A 16 0.78 4.45 -12.30
CA SER A 16 0.83 4.86 -13.71
C SER A 16 0.59 6.36 -13.87
N VAL A 17 1.05 6.93 -14.98
CA VAL A 17 0.85 8.36 -15.31
C VAL A 17 0.16 8.57 -16.66
N LYS A 18 -0.56 7.56 -17.19
CA LYS A 18 -1.24 7.67 -18.50
C LYS A 18 -2.15 8.91 -18.61
N ASN A 19 -2.61 9.45 -17.48
CA ASN A 19 -3.35 10.70 -17.37
C ASN A 19 -2.84 11.58 -16.21
N ALA A 20 -1.52 11.70 -15.98
CA ALA A 20 -0.99 12.67 -15.02
C ALA A 20 -1.30 14.11 -15.50
N ILE A 21 -2.52 14.50 -15.17
CA ILE A 21 -3.14 15.80 -15.02
C ILE A 21 -2.34 16.93 -15.66
N LYS A 22 -2.89 17.48 -16.77
CA LYS A 22 -2.69 18.89 -17.13
C LYS A 22 -3.06 19.75 -15.90
N GLY A 23 -2.09 20.09 -15.07
CA GLY A 23 -2.24 21.04 -13.96
C GLY A 23 -2.09 20.51 -12.53
N ALA A 24 -1.98 19.19 -12.27
CA ALA A 24 -1.56 18.72 -10.95
C ALA A 24 -0.04 18.63 -10.91
N ARG A 25 0.54 19.19 -9.85
CA ARG A 25 1.97 19.19 -9.52
C ARG A 25 2.62 17.87 -9.92
N GLY A 26 3.23 17.85 -11.11
CA GLY A 26 3.79 16.64 -11.70
C GLY A 26 4.83 16.08 -10.75
N SER A 27 4.57 14.90 -10.20
CA SER A 27 5.62 14.12 -9.57
C SER A 27 6.68 13.90 -10.65
N LYS A 28 7.89 14.42 -10.46
CA LYS A 28 9.06 14.14 -11.33
C LYS A 28 9.50 12.66 -11.22
N THR A 29 8.70 11.81 -10.60
CA THR A 29 8.99 10.42 -10.30
C THR A 29 8.34 9.55 -11.37
N GLU A 30 9.17 8.81 -12.10
CA GLU A 30 8.71 7.82 -13.06
C GLU A 30 7.76 6.81 -12.40
N PRO A 31 6.64 6.43 -13.05
CA PRO A 31 5.70 5.46 -12.51
C PRO A 31 6.24 4.04 -12.56
N ALA A 32 5.61 3.15 -11.80
CA ALA A 32 6.00 1.75 -11.69
C ALA A 32 6.15 1.05 -13.04
N ASN A 33 5.25 1.33 -14.00
CA ASN A 33 5.25 0.73 -15.33
C ASN A 33 6.12 1.46 -16.39
N ASN A 34 6.76 2.59 -16.04
CA ASN A 34 7.61 3.37 -16.94
C ASN A 34 8.94 3.76 -16.29
N GLY A 35 9.67 2.78 -15.72
CA GLY A 35 11.02 3.02 -15.16
C GLY A 35 11.08 3.43 -13.69
N GLY A 36 9.94 3.61 -13.03
CA GLY A 36 9.84 3.75 -11.58
C GLY A 36 10.27 2.49 -10.83
N CYS A 37 10.01 1.30 -11.41
CA CYS A 37 10.49 0.02 -10.90
C CYS A 37 11.58 -0.60 -11.80
N CYS A 38 12.52 -1.33 -11.20
CA CYS A 38 13.59 -2.01 -11.97
C CYS A 38 12.94 -3.16 -12.81
N LYS A 39 13.55 -3.54 -13.94
CA LYS A 39 13.05 -4.64 -14.80
C LYS A 39 12.75 -5.92 -13.99
N GLY A 40 11.57 -6.50 -14.20
CA GLY A 40 11.10 -7.69 -13.48
C GLY A 40 10.35 -7.40 -12.17
N GLN A 41 10.15 -6.12 -11.84
CA GLN A 41 9.30 -5.68 -10.74
C GLN A 41 7.98 -5.09 -11.26
N THR A 42 6.94 -5.15 -10.44
CA THR A 42 5.66 -4.48 -10.65
C THR A 42 5.37 -3.51 -9.50
N GLY A 43 4.53 -2.51 -9.73
CA GLY A 43 4.02 -1.66 -8.65
C GLY A 43 2.93 -2.38 -7.86
N HIS A 44 2.97 -2.26 -6.54
CA HIS A 44 1.96 -2.78 -5.61
C HIS A 44 1.45 -1.66 -4.69
N HIS A 45 0.14 -1.46 -4.64
CA HIS A 45 -0.49 -0.51 -3.71
C HIS A 45 -0.47 -1.06 -2.28
N LEU A 46 0.13 -0.32 -1.36
CA LEU A 46 0.25 -0.73 0.05
C LEU A 46 -1.07 -0.67 0.83
N ILE A 47 -2.01 0.16 0.38
CA ILE A 47 -3.40 0.18 0.85
C ILE A 47 -4.24 -0.34 -0.30
N TYR A 48 -5.02 -1.39 -0.06
CA TYR A 48 -5.76 -2.06 -1.12
C TYR A 48 -6.86 -1.17 -1.69
N SER A 49 -7.01 -1.22 -3.01
CA SER A 49 -8.08 -0.52 -3.73
C SER A 49 -9.48 -0.91 -3.24
N ASN A 50 -9.69 -2.17 -2.86
CA ASN A 50 -10.97 -2.66 -2.31
C ASN A 50 -11.34 -2.06 -0.94
N MET A 51 -10.37 -1.48 -0.22
CA MET A 51 -10.59 -0.78 1.05
C MET A 51 -10.89 0.70 0.84
N ILE A 52 -10.30 1.33 -0.18
CA ILE A 52 -10.30 2.80 -0.28
C ILE A 52 -11.25 3.36 -1.34
N LYS A 53 -11.51 2.64 -2.45
CA LYS A 53 -12.28 3.16 -3.59
C LYS A 53 -13.65 3.73 -3.20
N ASP A 54 -14.38 3.04 -2.34
CA ASP A 54 -15.71 3.47 -1.89
C ASP A 54 -15.65 4.41 -0.68
N ALA A 55 -14.53 4.41 0.05
CA ALA A 55 -14.34 5.19 1.28
C ALA A 55 -13.76 6.59 1.03
N CYS A 56 -13.13 6.82 -0.14
CA CYS A 56 -12.53 8.09 -0.51
C CYS A 56 -12.81 8.42 -2.00
N PRO A 57 -13.81 9.26 -2.30
CA PRO A 57 -14.20 9.59 -3.67
C PRO A 57 -13.09 10.25 -4.51
N ASN A 58 -12.15 10.92 -3.86
CA ASN A 58 -11.02 11.60 -4.52
C ASN A 58 -9.80 10.69 -4.72
N TYR A 59 -9.89 9.41 -4.35
CA TYR A 59 -8.81 8.46 -4.55
C TYR A 59 -8.60 8.16 -6.04
N ASP A 60 -7.38 8.39 -6.52
CA ASP A 60 -6.95 8.00 -7.85
C ASP A 60 -5.93 6.85 -7.78
N GLU A 61 -6.35 5.66 -8.22
CA GLU A 61 -5.51 4.46 -8.22
C GLU A 61 -4.26 4.60 -9.12
N ALA A 62 -4.33 5.41 -10.17
CA ALA A 62 -3.22 5.58 -11.11
C ALA A 62 -2.05 6.33 -10.46
N ILE A 63 -2.33 7.43 -9.75
CA ILE A 63 -1.28 8.24 -9.12
C ILE A 63 -0.98 7.84 -7.67
N ALA A 64 -1.74 6.90 -7.11
CA ALA A 64 -1.49 6.37 -5.77
C ALA A 64 -0.07 5.77 -5.65
N PRO A 65 0.60 5.98 -4.50
CA PRO A 65 1.96 5.50 -4.27
C PRO A 65 2.00 3.97 -4.17
N THR A 66 2.92 3.37 -4.91
CA THR A 66 3.15 1.93 -4.96
C THR A 66 4.59 1.58 -4.62
N VAL A 67 4.79 0.42 -4.02
CA VAL A 67 6.13 -0.15 -3.81
C VAL A 67 6.46 -1.12 -4.95
N CYS A 68 7.71 -1.11 -5.40
CA CYS A 68 8.17 -2.07 -6.39
C CYS A 68 8.33 -3.46 -5.76
N VAL A 69 7.68 -4.48 -6.32
CA VAL A 69 7.70 -5.87 -5.82
C VAL A 69 8.11 -6.85 -6.91
N GLU A 70 8.80 -7.94 -6.56
CA GLU A 70 9.05 -9.07 -7.44
C GLU A 70 7.91 -10.10 -7.35
N GLY A 71 7.48 -10.60 -8.51
CA GLY A 71 6.35 -11.52 -8.68
C GLY A 71 5.20 -10.88 -9.47
N THR A 72 4.81 -11.47 -10.59
CA THR A 72 3.72 -10.96 -11.44
C THR A 72 2.33 -11.37 -10.96
N SER A 73 2.24 -12.25 -9.95
CA SER A 73 1.00 -12.67 -9.32
C SER A 73 1.01 -12.35 -7.83
N TRP A 74 -0.20 -12.20 -7.27
CA TRP A 74 -0.42 -11.98 -5.84
C TRP A 74 0.01 -13.15 -4.94
N HIS A 75 0.49 -14.27 -5.51
CA HIS A 75 1.02 -15.43 -4.78
C HIS A 75 2.55 -15.55 -4.85
N GLY A 76 3.20 -14.79 -5.73
CA GLY A 76 4.60 -14.98 -6.06
C GLY A 76 5.51 -13.96 -5.38
N GLY A 77 6.68 -14.42 -4.94
CA GLY A 77 7.79 -13.54 -4.56
C GLY A 77 7.47 -12.56 -3.43
N SER A 78 7.97 -11.33 -3.53
CA SER A 78 7.65 -10.29 -2.55
C SER A 78 6.24 -9.73 -2.71
N HIS A 79 5.61 -9.91 -3.88
CA HIS A 79 4.23 -9.48 -4.11
C HIS A 79 3.25 -10.27 -3.22
N GLY A 80 3.39 -11.60 -3.17
CA GLY A 80 2.58 -12.41 -2.25
C GLY A 80 2.89 -12.14 -0.79
N ARG A 81 4.17 -11.99 -0.43
CA ARG A 81 4.56 -11.69 0.97
C ARG A 81 3.99 -10.39 1.49
N ILE A 82 3.85 -9.37 0.64
CA ILE A 82 3.30 -8.07 1.07
C ILE A 82 1.79 -8.11 1.25
N HIS A 83 1.07 -8.90 0.44
CA HIS A 83 -0.33 -9.18 0.67
C HIS A 83 -0.53 -9.88 2.02
N THR A 84 0.17 -10.99 2.26
CA THR A 84 0.11 -11.70 3.55
C THR A 84 0.44 -10.77 4.73
N ALA A 85 1.49 -9.95 4.60
CA ALA A 85 1.89 -9.04 5.67
C ALA A 85 0.85 -7.94 5.95
N MET A 86 0.11 -7.47 4.94
CA MET A 86 -0.97 -6.50 5.12
C MET A 86 -2.21 -7.17 5.70
N ASP A 87 -2.59 -8.36 5.20
CA ASP A 87 -3.71 -9.15 5.73
C ASP A 87 -3.49 -9.45 7.23
N ASP A 88 -2.27 -9.82 7.63
CA ASP A 88 -1.89 -10.03 9.03
C ASP A 88 -2.07 -8.76 9.90
N GLU A 89 -1.70 -7.58 9.37
CA GLU A 89 -1.84 -6.32 10.10
C GLU A 89 -3.29 -5.91 10.28
N LEU A 90 -4.13 -6.14 9.28
CA LEU A 90 -5.57 -5.88 9.36
C LEU A 90 -6.24 -6.85 10.34
N SER A 91 -5.93 -8.14 10.23
CA SER A 91 -6.33 -9.19 11.17
C SER A 91 -5.94 -8.86 12.60
N ARG A 92 -4.72 -8.35 12.83
CA ARG A 92 -4.26 -7.91 14.14
C ARG A 92 -5.07 -6.72 14.67
N LEU A 93 -5.48 -5.78 13.81
CA LEU A 93 -6.31 -4.64 14.25
C LEU A 93 -7.73 -5.09 14.63
N VAL A 94 -8.31 -6.02 13.87
CA VAL A 94 -9.61 -6.63 14.18
C VAL A 94 -9.55 -7.38 15.51
N LYS A 95 -8.63 -8.35 15.66
CA LYS A 95 -8.45 -9.17 16.87
C LYS A 95 -8.24 -8.35 18.15
N ASN A 96 -7.56 -7.21 18.04
CA ASN A 96 -7.25 -6.35 19.19
C ASN A 96 -8.33 -5.29 19.45
N ASN A 97 -9.51 -5.41 18.83
CA ASN A 97 -10.62 -4.47 18.92
C ASN A 97 -10.17 -3.01 18.74
N LYS A 98 -9.31 -2.77 17.74
CA LYS A 98 -8.77 -1.43 17.44
C LYS A 98 -9.58 -0.67 16.39
N LEU A 99 -10.60 -1.31 15.81
CA LEU A 99 -11.44 -0.72 14.79
C LEU A 99 -12.68 -0.09 15.42
N ASP A 100 -13.21 0.93 14.75
CA ASP A 100 -14.50 1.52 15.11
C ASP A 100 -15.50 1.17 13.99
N ASN A 101 -16.59 0.50 14.36
CA ASN A 101 -17.58 -0.06 13.42
C ASN A 101 -16.94 -0.88 12.28
N ASN A 102 -15.98 -1.74 12.59
CA ASN A 102 -15.22 -2.56 11.63
C ASN A 102 -14.50 -1.77 10.51
N THR A 103 -14.24 -0.48 10.75
CA THR A 103 -13.54 0.39 9.81
C THR A 103 -12.25 0.94 10.41
N LEU A 104 -11.28 1.19 9.54
CA LEU A 104 -10.00 1.83 9.82
C LEU A 104 -10.11 3.32 9.53
N SER A 105 -9.50 4.15 10.37
CA SER A 105 -9.11 5.50 9.96
C SER A 105 -8.02 5.42 8.90
N MET A 106 -7.86 6.50 8.12
CA MET A 106 -6.76 6.57 7.15
C MET A 106 -5.38 6.42 7.81
N ASP A 107 -5.17 7.01 8.99
CA ASP A 107 -3.92 6.83 9.74
C ASP A 107 -3.67 5.36 10.13
N GLN A 108 -4.70 4.62 10.55
CA GLN A 108 -4.57 3.18 10.84
C GLN A 108 -4.19 2.37 9.60
N ALA A 109 -4.80 2.67 8.45
CA ALA A 109 -4.47 2.03 7.19
C ALA A 109 -3.03 2.33 6.75
N ILE A 110 -2.58 3.58 6.90
CA ILE A 110 -1.19 3.98 6.64
C ILE A 110 -0.22 3.24 7.57
N GLU A 111 -0.51 3.15 8.87
CA GLU A 111 0.37 2.42 9.80
C GLU A 111 0.39 0.91 9.52
N ALA A 112 -0.73 0.30 9.11
CA ALA A 112 -0.77 -1.09 8.67
C ALA A 112 0.11 -1.30 7.42
N ALA A 113 -0.02 -0.42 6.43
CA ALA A 113 0.81 -0.39 5.22
C ALA A 113 2.32 -0.23 5.51
N VAL A 114 2.69 0.63 6.47
CA VAL A 114 4.10 0.82 6.88
C VAL A 114 4.65 -0.44 7.55
N ARG A 115 3.86 -1.09 8.40
CA ARG A 115 4.27 -2.34 9.08
C ARG A 115 4.36 -3.51 8.10
N SER A 116 3.39 -3.67 7.19
CA SER A 116 3.41 -4.71 6.17
C SER A 116 4.60 -4.57 5.23
N HIS A 117 4.92 -3.33 4.83
CA HIS A 117 6.13 -3.00 4.06
C HIS A 117 7.40 -3.43 4.80
N LYS A 118 7.55 -3.04 6.07
CA LYS A 118 8.72 -3.38 6.90
C LYS A 118 8.87 -4.90 7.08
N LYS A 119 7.75 -5.61 7.32
CA LYS A 119 7.72 -7.08 7.45
C LYS A 119 8.13 -7.77 6.14
N THR A 120 7.76 -7.21 5.00
CA THR A 120 8.10 -7.76 3.67
C THR A 120 9.57 -7.53 3.30
N PHE A 121 10.10 -6.35 3.63
CA PHE A 121 11.43 -5.89 3.20
C PHE A 121 12.39 -5.60 4.38
N PRO A 122 12.61 -6.54 5.32
CA PRO A 122 13.41 -6.29 6.51
C PRO A 122 14.87 -5.94 6.19
N TYR A 123 15.39 -6.44 5.06
CA TYR A 123 16.77 -6.20 4.61
C TYR A 123 16.93 -5.05 3.62
N ALA A 124 15.84 -4.34 3.29
CA ALA A 124 15.93 -3.16 2.45
C ALA A 124 16.42 -1.91 3.20
N ASN A 125 16.39 -1.95 4.54
CA ASN A 125 16.75 -0.84 5.43
C ASN A 125 16.00 0.46 5.10
N CYS A 126 14.74 0.34 4.69
CA CYS A 126 13.89 1.50 4.45
C CYS A 126 13.49 2.14 5.79
N SER A 127 13.51 3.47 5.84
CA SER A 127 12.98 4.21 6.98
C SER A 127 11.46 4.09 7.00
N SER A 128 10.90 3.52 8.08
CA SER A 128 9.44 3.49 8.28
C SER A 128 8.83 4.89 8.32
N HIS A 129 9.58 5.88 8.80
CA HIS A 129 9.16 7.28 8.75
C HIS A 129 9.03 7.76 7.30
N CYS A 130 10.01 7.50 6.43
CA CYS A 130 9.91 7.90 5.03
C CYS A 130 8.76 7.22 4.28
N ILE A 131 8.50 5.93 4.54
CA ILE A 131 7.34 5.23 3.94
C ILE A 131 6.03 5.87 4.41
N ARG A 132 5.92 6.15 5.71
CA ARG A 132 4.76 6.83 6.29
C ARG A 132 4.51 8.19 5.64
N GLU A 133 5.54 9.03 5.54
CA GLU A 133 5.38 10.38 4.96
C GLU A 133 5.01 10.35 3.48
N GLN A 134 5.55 9.40 2.71
CA GLN A 134 5.16 9.21 1.31
C GLN A 134 3.68 8.82 1.16
N LEU A 135 3.18 7.93 2.03
CA LEU A 135 1.77 7.56 2.06
C LEU A 135 0.90 8.73 2.53
N LYS A 136 1.27 9.41 3.62
CA LYS A 136 0.54 10.56 4.16
C LYS A 136 0.42 11.70 3.16
N GLY A 137 1.50 12.01 2.45
CA GLY A 137 1.53 13.06 1.44
C GLY A 137 0.53 12.84 0.29
N TYR A 138 0.18 11.59 0.01
CA TYR A 138 -0.87 11.25 -0.95
C TYR A 138 -2.25 11.18 -0.31
N TYR A 139 -2.42 10.36 0.73
CA TYR A 139 -3.76 10.02 1.23
C TYR A 139 -4.39 11.10 2.12
N LEU A 140 -3.64 11.78 2.98
CA LEU A 140 -4.24 12.70 3.94
C LEU A 140 -4.86 13.96 3.31
N PRO A 141 -4.29 14.58 2.25
CA PRO A 141 -4.92 15.73 1.60
C PRO A 141 -6.33 15.46 1.05
N MET A 142 -6.64 14.21 0.71
CA MET A 142 -7.87 13.83 -0.01
C MET A 142 -8.77 12.86 0.76
N CYS A 143 -8.22 12.08 1.69
CA CYS A 143 -8.90 10.97 2.37
C CYS A 143 -8.75 11.00 3.91
N LYS A 144 -8.39 12.14 4.53
CA LYS A 144 -8.14 12.23 5.99
C LYS A 144 -9.27 11.62 6.85
N ASN A 145 -10.52 11.88 6.47
CA ASN A 145 -11.70 11.45 7.23
C ASN A 145 -12.31 10.13 6.71
N ALA A 146 -11.65 9.47 5.76
CA ALA A 146 -12.15 8.21 5.20
C ALA A 146 -12.17 7.11 6.27
N ARG A 147 -13.22 6.28 6.21
CA ARG A 147 -13.43 5.10 7.05
C ARG A 147 -13.36 3.87 6.15
N LEU A 148 -12.23 3.17 6.18
CA LEU A 148 -11.93 2.08 5.26
C LEU A 148 -12.42 0.76 5.86
N PRO A 149 -13.25 -0.04 5.17
CA PRO A 149 -13.59 -1.38 5.65
C PRO A 149 -12.34 -2.25 5.78
N ALA A 150 -12.28 -3.07 6.84
CA ALA A 150 -11.23 -4.06 7.02
C ALA A 150 -11.44 -5.23 6.04
N LYS A 151 -10.82 -5.14 4.86
CA LYS A 151 -10.89 -6.18 3.81
C LYS A 151 -9.51 -6.78 3.53
N ASP A 152 -9.46 -8.09 3.33
CA ASP A 152 -8.25 -8.82 2.96
C ASP A 152 -7.84 -8.54 1.50
N SER A 153 -6.71 -9.12 1.09
CA SER A 153 -6.19 -9.06 -0.28
C SER A 153 -7.17 -9.56 -1.36
N ARG A 154 -8.18 -10.34 -0.99
CA ARG A 154 -9.23 -10.88 -1.88
C ARG A 154 -10.50 -10.03 -1.87
N GLY A 155 -10.61 -9.04 -0.99
CA GLY A 155 -11.79 -8.19 -0.82
C GLY A 155 -12.83 -8.73 0.16
N ASN A 156 -12.53 -9.82 0.88
CA ASN A 156 -13.42 -10.32 1.92
C ASN A 156 -13.27 -9.48 3.18
N GLU A 157 -14.37 -9.25 3.89
CA GLU A 157 -14.33 -8.64 5.22
C GLU A 157 -13.56 -9.54 6.19
N ILE A 158 -12.62 -8.95 6.91
CA ILE A 158 -11.93 -9.62 8.01
C ILE A 158 -12.83 -9.49 9.24
N LYS A 159 -13.29 -10.64 9.75
CA LYS A 159 -14.13 -10.76 10.94
C LYS A 159 -13.33 -11.40 12.06
N ASP A 160 -13.59 -11.00 13.29
CA ASP A 160 -12.89 -11.51 14.49
C ASP A 160 -12.85 -13.05 14.55
N ASN A 161 -13.95 -13.69 14.18
CA ASN A 161 -14.13 -15.15 14.21
C ASN A 161 -13.39 -15.93 13.09
N GLN A 162 -12.65 -15.26 12.19
CA GLN A 162 -11.98 -15.93 11.05
C GLN A 162 -10.45 -15.94 11.16
N VAL A 163 -9.87 -15.42 12.25
CA VAL A 163 -8.43 -15.14 12.31
C VAL A 163 -7.63 -16.29 12.97
N ASP A 164 -8.25 -17.44 13.23
CA ASP A 164 -7.62 -18.64 13.83
C ASP A 164 -7.44 -19.82 12.85
N ARG A 165 -7.12 -19.54 11.58
CA ARG A 165 -6.74 -20.58 10.61
C ARG A 165 -5.36 -20.35 10.03
#